data_AF-A0A6M2BN34-F1
#
_entry.id   AF-A0A6M2BN34-F1
#
_cell.length_a   1.000
_cell.length_b   1.000
_cell.length_c   1.000
_cell.angle_alpha   90.00
_cell.angle_beta   90.00
_cell.angle_gamma   90.00
#
_symmetry.space_group_name_H-M   'P 1'
#
loop_
_entity.id
_entity.type
_entity.pdbx_description
1 polymer ?
#
loop_
_entity_poly.entity_id
_entity_poly.type
_entity_poly.pdbx_seq_one_letter_code
_entity_poly.pdbx_strand_id
1 'polypeptide(L)'
;MRLVIASVLVGGALLAGCSNTKRCEGEQAYQTAETLPTPGAIPGLTVPDSPSALHIPPQPAQPVPFGVKVADAKGGTHYECLDVPPHMVAPAESPATSEEVAPKQATEAGKS
;
A
#
# COMPACT_ATOMS: atom_id res chain seq x y z
N MET A 1 30.70 -22.77 -14.92
CA MET A 1 29.80 -23.04 -13.77
C MET A 1 29.82 -21.93 -12.72
N ARG A 2 30.99 -21.49 -12.22
CA ARG A 2 31.08 -20.37 -11.24
C ARG A 2 30.49 -19.04 -11.74
N LEU A 3 30.68 -18.70 -13.01
CA LEU A 3 30.10 -17.49 -13.63
C LEU A 3 28.57 -17.52 -13.72
N VAL A 4 27.97 -18.69 -14.00
CA VAL A 4 26.51 -18.85 -14.09
C VAL A 4 25.87 -18.71 -12.70
N ILE A 5 26.50 -19.27 -11.67
CA ILE A 5 26.04 -19.14 -10.28
C ILE A 5 26.07 -17.67 -9.82
N ALA A 6 27.12 -16.93 -10.19
CA ALA A 6 27.22 -15.50 -9.88
C ALA A 6 26.10 -14.68 -10.56
N SER A 7 25.80 -14.96 -11.83
CA SER A 7 24.72 -14.27 -12.55
C SER A 7 23.33 -14.54 -11.97
N VAL A 8 23.06 -15.77 -11.53
CA VAL A 8 21.77 -16.13 -10.90
C VAL A 8 21.59 -15.44 -9.54
N LEU A 9 22.66 -15.36 -8.73
CA LEU A 9 22.60 -14.67 -7.44
C LEU A 9 22.36 -13.16 -7.58
N VAL A 10 23.04 -12.51 -8.53
CA VAL A 10 22.84 -11.07 -8.79
C VAL A 10 21.44 -10.80 -9.35
N GLY A 11 20.94 -11.65 -10.26
CA GLY A 11 19.59 -11.53 -10.79
C GLY A 11 18.51 -11.67 -9.72
N GLY A 12 18.65 -12.63 -8.80
CA GLY A 12 17.72 -12.84 -7.70
C GLY A 12 17.67 -11.67 -6.71
N ALA A 13 18.82 -11.06 -6.40
CA ALA A 13 18.89 -9.92 -5.49
C ALA A 13 18.19 -8.66 -6.07
N LEU A 14 18.28 -8.44 -7.39
CA LEU A 14 17.63 -7.30 -8.05
C LEU A 14 16.10 -7.43 -8.07
N LEU A 15 15.56 -8.65 -8.18
CA LEU A 15 14.11 -8.90 -8.14
C LEU A 15 13.51 -8.70 -6.74
N ALA A 16 14.27 -8.97 -5.68
CA ALA A 16 13.82 -8.77 -4.30
C ALA A 16 13.62 -7.28 -3.95
N GLY A 17 14.31 -6.36 -4.62
CA GLY A 17 14.19 -4.91 -4.37
C GLY A 17 12.87 -4.28 -4.83
N CYS A 18 12.21 -4.84 -5.85
CA CYS A 18 11.01 -4.23 -6.44
C CYS A 18 9.69 -4.56 -5.72
N SER A 19 9.70 -5.50 -4.75
CA SER A 19 8.49 -5.91 -4.02
C SER A 19 8.47 -5.43 -2.56
N ASN A 20 9.35 -4.49 -2.19
CA ASN A 20 9.44 -4.04 -0.82
C ASN A 20 8.21 -3.20 -0.43
N THR A 21 7.22 -3.84 0.20
CA THR A 21 5.96 -3.23 0.66
C THR A 21 6.10 -2.43 1.95
N LYS A 22 7.30 -2.34 2.53
CA LYS A 22 7.57 -1.73 3.83
C LYS A 22 7.80 -0.22 3.79
N ARG A 23 7.17 0.49 2.83
CA ARG A 23 7.44 1.92 2.59
C ARG A 23 7.04 2.81 3.78
N CYS A 24 6.03 2.42 4.54
CA CYS A 24 5.61 3.14 5.75
C CYS A 24 6.28 2.65 7.04
N GLU A 25 7.20 1.69 6.95
CA GLU A 25 7.92 1.18 8.11
C GLU A 25 9.06 2.13 8.46
N GLY A 26 8.74 3.17 9.23
CA GLY A 26 9.70 4.13 9.75
C GLY A 26 9.34 5.58 9.46
N GLU A 27 10.11 6.46 10.09
CA GLU A 27 9.99 7.91 9.92
C GLU A 27 10.48 8.32 8.53
N GLN A 28 9.70 9.17 7.85
CA GLN A 28 10.03 9.66 6.52
C GLN A 28 10.70 11.03 6.62
N ALA A 29 11.62 11.36 5.72
CA ALA A 29 12.35 12.63 5.76
C ALA A 29 11.43 13.87 5.74
N TYR A 30 10.25 13.77 5.13
CA TYR A 30 9.28 14.88 5.12
C TYR A 30 8.57 15.08 6.47
N GLN A 31 8.54 14.08 7.36
CA GLN A 31 7.87 14.17 8.66
C GLN A 31 8.68 15.01 9.66
N THR A 32 9.99 15.12 9.45
CA THR A 32 10.92 15.91 10.26
C THR A 32 11.36 17.20 9.57
N ALA A 33 10.84 17.48 8.37
CA ALA A 33 11.19 18.68 7.64
C ALA A 33 10.69 19.93 8.38
N GLU A 34 11.61 20.87 8.62
CA GLU A 34 11.25 22.15 9.23
C GLU A 34 10.34 22.96 8.30
N THR A 35 9.31 23.57 8.87
CA THR A 35 8.47 24.52 8.13
C THR A 35 9.24 25.82 7.95
N LEU A 36 9.41 26.26 6.71
CA LEU A 36 10.06 27.53 6.41
C LEU A 36 9.15 28.70 6.86
N PRO A 37 9.72 29.74 7.50
CA PRO A 37 8.95 30.91 7.86
C PRO A 37 8.47 31.64 6.61
N THR A 38 7.28 32.24 6.68
CA THR A 38 6.78 33.13 5.63
C THR A 38 7.75 34.30 5.46
N PRO A 39 8.11 34.69 4.22
CA PRO A 39 8.92 35.87 3.98
C PRO A 39 8.33 37.11 4.67
N GLY A 40 9.19 37.88 5.33
CA GLY A 40 8.76 39.11 6.00
C GLY A 40 8.21 40.15 5.01
N ALA A 41 7.22 40.92 5.45
CA ALA A 41 6.72 42.04 4.67
C ALA A 41 7.76 43.16 4.60
N ILE A 42 8.01 43.69 3.40
CA ILE A 42 8.87 44.86 3.20
C ILE A 42 8.00 46.12 3.18
N PRO A 43 8.34 47.20 3.92
CA PRO A 43 7.57 48.44 3.89
C PRO A 43 7.36 48.96 2.46
N GLY A 44 6.10 49.23 2.10
CA GLY A 44 5.72 49.69 0.76
C GLY A 44 5.56 48.59 -0.29
N LEU A 45 5.83 47.32 0.06
CA LEU A 45 5.67 46.17 -0.82
C LEU A 45 4.60 45.22 -0.24
N THR A 46 3.54 44.97 -1.02
CA THR A 46 2.51 44.00 -0.65
C THR A 46 2.69 42.74 -1.47
N VAL A 47 2.57 41.58 -0.80
CA VAL A 47 2.49 40.29 -1.50
C VAL A 47 1.01 40.11 -1.87
N PRO A 48 0.65 40.02 -3.16
CA PRO A 48 -0.72 39.79 -3.55
C PRO A 48 -1.14 38.38 -3.14
N ASP A 49 -2.21 38.29 -2.37
CA ASP A 49 -2.85 37.02 -2.04
C ASP A 49 -3.81 36.65 -3.17
N SER A 50 -3.66 35.45 -3.72
CA SER A 50 -4.57 34.95 -4.76
C SER A 50 -5.64 34.09 -4.09
N PRO A 51 -6.92 34.20 -4.46
CA PRO A 51 -7.94 33.24 -4.02
C PRO A 51 -7.67 31.81 -4.51
N SER A 52 -6.79 31.65 -5.51
CA SER A 52 -6.30 30.35 -5.97
C SER A 52 -4.98 29.92 -5.32
N ALA A 53 -4.48 30.66 -4.32
CA ALA A 53 -3.27 30.29 -3.61
C ALA A 53 -3.53 29.02 -2.78
N LEU A 54 -2.56 28.11 -2.78
CA LEU A 54 -2.61 26.92 -1.95
C LEU A 54 -2.20 27.29 -0.52
N HIS A 55 -3.13 27.22 0.41
CA HIS A 55 -2.86 27.41 1.83
C HIS A 55 -2.73 26.06 2.52
N ILE A 56 -1.65 25.91 3.29
CA ILE A 56 -1.48 24.75 4.16
C ILE A 56 -2.43 24.94 5.36
N PRO A 57 -3.33 23.99 5.64
CA PRO A 57 -4.22 24.08 6.79
C PRO A 57 -3.44 24.01 8.11
N PRO A 58 -4.01 24.53 9.21
CA PRO A 58 -3.40 24.38 10.53
C PRO A 58 -3.22 22.90 10.89
N GLN A 59 -2.18 22.60 11.66
CA GLN A 59 -1.94 21.23 12.12
C GLN A 59 -3.15 20.69 12.90
N PRO A 60 -3.55 19.43 12.66
CA PRO A 60 -4.62 18.79 13.40
C PRO A 60 -4.20 18.59 14.87
N ALA A 61 -5.19 18.60 15.78
CA ALA A 61 -4.95 18.37 17.20
C ALA A 61 -4.36 16.99 17.50
N GLN A 62 -4.60 16.00 16.62
CA GLN A 62 -4.06 14.65 16.71
C GLN A 62 -3.37 14.30 15.38
N PRO A 63 -2.04 14.25 15.33
CA PRO A 63 -1.32 13.85 14.14
C PRO A 63 -1.48 12.34 13.91
N VAL A 64 -1.86 11.95 12.69
CA VAL A 64 -1.94 10.55 12.27
C VAL A 64 -0.63 10.17 11.59
N PRO A 65 0.09 9.13 12.05
CA PRO A 65 1.33 8.72 11.42
C PRO A 65 1.08 8.04 10.08
N PHE A 66 2.07 8.08 9.20
CA PHE A 66 2.01 7.48 7.87
C PHE A 66 1.84 5.95 7.88
N GLY A 67 2.38 5.29 8.91
CA GLY A 67 2.27 3.85 9.12
C GLY A 67 2.06 3.51 10.59
N VAL A 68 1.21 2.52 10.86
CA VAL A 68 0.90 2.04 12.22
C VAL A 68 1.16 0.55 12.31
N LYS A 69 1.77 0.10 13.41
CA LYS A 69 1.97 -1.33 13.67
C LYS A 69 0.69 -1.91 14.31
N VAL A 70 0.08 -2.88 13.65
CA VAL A 70 -1.19 -3.50 14.05
C VAL A 70 -0.99 -4.99 14.31
N ALA A 71 -1.61 -5.50 15.37
CA ALA A 71 -1.60 -6.92 15.70
C ALA A 71 -2.56 -7.67 14.76
N ASP A 72 -2.11 -8.81 14.24
CA ASP A 72 -3.00 -9.71 13.50
C ASP A 72 -3.74 -10.67 14.44
N ALA A 73 -4.80 -11.29 13.94
CA ALA A 73 -5.61 -12.25 14.69
C ALA A 73 -4.85 -13.55 15.04
N LYS A 74 -3.68 -13.79 14.44
CA LYS A 74 -2.85 -15.00 14.62
C LYS A 74 -1.66 -14.74 15.56
N GLY A 75 -1.58 -13.56 16.19
CA GLY A 75 -0.54 -13.19 17.16
C GLY A 75 0.74 -12.60 16.54
N GLY A 76 0.76 -12.35 15.23
CA GLY A 76 1.81 -11.59 14.55
C GLY A 76 1.52 -10.08 14.51
N THR A 77 2.40 -9.33 13.87
CA THR A 77 2.25 -7.88 13.68
C THR A 77 2.57 -7.50 12.26
N HIS A 78 1.77 -6.61 11.68
CA HIS A 78 2.01 -6.02 10.36
C HIS A 78 1.89 -4.49 10.44
N TYR A 79 2.31 -3.79 9.38
CA TYR A 79 2.13 -2.36 9.27
C TYR A 79 0.94 -2.04 8.36
N GLU A 80 0.07 -1.16 8.84
CA GLU A 80 -0.98 -0.52 8.04
C GLU A 80 -0.47 0.85 7.60
N CYS A 81 -0.32 1.04 6.29
CA CYS A 81 0.11 2.30 5.70
C CYS A 81 -1.10 3.11 5.23
N LEU A 82 -1.12 4.43 5.44
CA LEU A 82 -2.22 5.30 4.99
C LEU A 82 -2.44 5.29 3.47
N ASP A 83 -1.37 5.10 2.69
CA ASP A 83 -1.44 5.06 1.22
C ASP A 83 -1.79 3.68 0.66
N VAL A 84 -1.84 2.64 1.51
CA VAL A 84 -2.18 1.28 1.09
C VAL A 84 -3.65 1.03 1.42
N PRO A 85 -4.49 0.70 0.42
CA PRO A 85 -5.87 0.37 0.69
C PRO A 85 -5.99 -0.78 1.69
N PRO A 86 -6.97 -0.72 2.62
CA PRO A 86 -7.18 -1.81 3.56
C PRO A 86 -7.50 -3.11 2.82
N HIS A 87 -7.04 -4.24 3.36
CA HIS A 87 -7.36 -5.54 2.81
C HIS A 87 -8.86 -5.81 2.94
N MET A 88 -9.51 -6.07 1.81
CA MET A 88 -10.90 -6.49 1.78
C MET A 88 -11.01 -7.87 2.44
N VAL A 89 -11.78 -7.98 3.50
CA VAL A 89 -12.10 -9.28 4.11
C VAL A 89 -13.02 -10.01 3.12
N ALA A 90 -12.56 -11.14 2.58
CA ALA A 90 -13.43 -11.99 1.79
C ALA A 90 -14.60 -12.46 2.68
N PRO A 91 -15.85 -12.39 2.22
CA PRO A 91 -16.97 -12.95 2.95
C PRO A 91 -16.66 -14.40 3.32
N ALA A 92 -16.93 -14.79 4.57
CA ALA A 92 -16.76 -16.16 5.01
C ALA A 92 -17.50 -17.09 4.03
N GLU A 93 -16.75 -17.98 3.38
CA GLU A 93 -17.32 -19.05 2.54
C GLU A 93 -18.32 -19.81 3.41
N SER A 94 -19.60 -19.63 3.10
CA SER A 94 -20.66 -20.42 3.69
C SER A 94 -20.42 -21.88 3.26
N PRO A 95 -20.39 -22.85 4.19
CA PRO A 95 -20.18 -24.24 3.81
C PRO A 95 -21.34 -24.67 2.92
N ALA A 96 -21.04 -24.92 1.64
CA ALA A 96 -21.97 -25.48 0.69
C ALA A 96 -22.42 -26.84 1.22
N THR A 97 -23.65 -26.87 1.76
CA THR A 97 -24.34 -28.11 2.07
C THR A 97 -24.93 -28.64 0.76
N SER A 98 -24.43 -29.81 0.36
CA SER A 98 -25.00 -30.87 -0.49
C SER A 98 -25.97 -30.50 -1.60
N GLU A 99 -25.69 -30.93 -2.84
CA GLU A 99 -26.66 -31.79 -3.52
C GLU A 99 -25.98 -32.78 -4.49
N GLU A 100 -26.24 -34.05 -4.21
CA GLU A 100 -25.94 -35.23 -5.00
C GLU A 100 -26.62 -35.13 -6.36
N VAL A 101 -25.84 -35.07 -7.45
CA VAL A 101 -26.37 -35.25 -8.81
C VAL A 101 -26.12 -36.68 -9.25
N ALA A 102 -27.19 -37.47 -9.18
CA ALA A 102 -27.29 -38.80 -9.78
C ALA A 102 -26.97 -38.79 -11.30
N PRO A 103 -26.44 -39.90 -11.86
CA PRO A 103 -25.88 -39.93 -13.20
C PRO A 103 -26.99 -40.03 -14.27
N LYS A 104 -26.83 -39.31 -15.38
CA LYS A 104 -27.50 -39.63 -16.64
C LYS A 104 -26.47 -39.95 -17.73
N GLN A 105 -26.44 -41.22 -18.13
CA GLN A 105 -25.92 -41.66 -19.42
C GLN A 105 -26.83 -41.19 -20.56
N ALA A 106 -26.24 -40.78 -21.69
CA ALA A 106 -26.74 -40.92 -23.06
C ALA A 106 -25.70 -40.30 -24.02
N THR A 107 -24.84 -41.11 -24.65
CA THR A 107 -24.83 -41.41 -26.11
C THR A 107 -24.59 -40.23 -27.04
N GLU A 108 -23.39 -40.19 -27.64
CA GLU A 108 -23.24 -39.72 -29.02
C GLU A 108 -22.41 -40.73 -29.82
N ALA A 109 -23.09 -41.32 -30.81
CA ALA A 109 -22.51 -42.07 -31.89
C ALA A 109 -22.41 -41.15 -33.12
N GLY A 110 -21.24 -41.10 -33.73
CA GLY A 110 -21.13 -41.07 -35.20
C GLY A 110 -21.08 -39.72 -35.92
N LYS A 111 -19.92 -39.53 -36.57
CA LYS A 111 -19.76 -39.19 -38.00
C LYS A 111 -19.84 -37.71 -38.39
N SER A 112 -18.68 -37.18 -38.80
CA SER A 112 -18.46 -36.80 -40.21
C SER A 112 -16.99 -36.83 -40.59
#